data_AF-A0A9P8SC73-F1
#
_entry.id   AF-A0A9P8SC73-F1
#
_cell.length_a   1.000
_cell.length_b   1.000
_cell.length_c   1.000
_cell.angle_alpha   90.00
_cell.angle_beta   90.00
_cell.angle_gamma   90.00
#
_symmetry.space_group_name_H-M   'P 1'
#
loop_
_entity.id
_entity.type
_entity.pdbx_description
1 polymer ?
#
loop_
_entity_poly.entity_id
_entity_poly.type
_entity_poly.pdbx_seq_one_letter_code
_entity_poly.pdbx_strand_id
1 'polypeptide(L)'
;MADTGDDTGHVSEPLDLVRLLLNEVVFVKLRGDRELKGKLHAYDSHCNLVLGDVEETIYAVDEDEETINRKSEMLFVRASEPRDDFKSSRF
;
A
#
# COMPACT_ATOMS: atom_id res chain seq x y z
N MET A 1 -9.92 40.72 1.78
CA MET A 1 -11.04 39.83 2.18
C MET A 1 -10.46 38.45 2.28
N ALA A 2 -10.46 37.86 3.47
CA ALA A 2 -10.09 36.47 3.67
C ALA A 2 -11.15 35.59 3.02
N ASP A 3 -10.76 34.75 2.08
CA ASP A 3 -11.57 33.59 1.69
C ASP A 3 -10.94 32.38 2.35
N THR A 4 -11.42 32.11 3.56
CA THR A 4 -11.14 30.89 4.31
C THR A 4 -12.15 29.88 3.80
N GLY A 5 -11.84 29.29 2.65
CA GLY A 5 -12.75 28.43 1.89
C GLY A 5 -12.54 26.95 2.18
N ASP A 6 -13.34 26.46 3.12
CA ASP A 6 -13.92 25.11 3.19
C ASP A 6 -13.03 23.90 3.48
N ASP A 7 -12.89 23.66 4.78
CA ASP A 7 -12.49 22.41 5.42
C ASP A 7 -13.75 21.55 5.64
N THR A 8 -14.42 21.07 4.58
CA THR A 8 -15.51 20.07 4.73
C THR A 8 -15.57 19.02 3.59
N GLY A 9 -15.05 17.83 3.85
CA GLY A 9 -15.77 16.58 3.53
C GLY A 9 -15.70 15.99 2.12
N HIS A 10 -14.99 16.57 1.15
CA HIS A 10 -14.74 15.89 -0.12
C HIS A 10 -13.39 15.21 -0.11
N VAL A 11 -13.40 13.90 0.12
CA VAL A 11 -12.32 13.01 -0.30
C VAL A 11 -12.26 13.08 -1.82
N SER A 12 -11.51 14.03 -2.36
CA SER A 12 -11.44 14.33 -3.78
C SER A 12 -10.65 13.27 -4.54
N GLU A 13 -9.61 12.72 -3.92
CA GLU A 13 -8.73 11.74 -4.52
C GLU A 13 -8.50 10.54 -3.60
N PRO A 14 -8.35 9.31 -4.14
CA PRO A 14 -8.10 8.11 -3.33
C PRO A 14 -6.89 8.22 -2.39
N LEU A 15 -5.87 9.01 -2.76
CA LEU A 15 -4.68 9.24 -1.95
C LEU A 15 -4.93 10.13 -0.74
N ASP A 16 -5.98 10.96 -0.75
CA ASP A 16 -6.34 11.77 0.42
C ASP A 16 -6.87 10.90 1.57
N LEU A 17 -7.51 9.76 1.27
CA LEU A 17 -7.84 8.76 2.29
C LEU A 17 -6.59 8.16 2.92
N VAL A 18 -5.57 7.88 2.11
CA VAL A 18 -4.32 7.29 2.59
C VAL A 18 -3.58 8.27 3.52
N ARG A 19 -3.68 9.57 3.29
CA ARG A 19 -3.17 10.61 4.21
C ARG A 19 -3.72 10.48 5.61
N LEU A 20 -5.02 10.19 5.72
CA LEU A 20 -5.70 10.04 7.00
C LEU A 20 -5.26 8.79 7.76
N LEU A 21 -4.60 7.83 7.09
CA LEU A 21 -4.10 6.58 7.67
C LEU A 21 -2.62 6.67 8.12
N LEU A 22 -1.98 7.84 8.03
CA LEU A 22 -0.62 8.02 8.55
C LEU A 22 -0.58 7.77 10.06
N ASN A 23 0.43 7.03 10.50
CA ASN A 23 0.60 6.49 11.86
C ASN A 23 -0.45 5.46 12.31
N GLU A 24 -1.36 5.03 11.44
CA GLU A 24 -2.29 3.94 11.74
C GLU A 24 -1.79 2.59 11.22
N VAL A 25 -2.33 1.50 11.77
CA VAL A 25 -2.05 0.15 11.27
C VAL A 25 -2.89 -0.10 10.02
N VAL A 26 -2.20 -0.35 8.90
CA VAL A 26 -2.81 -0.64 7.61
C VAL A 26 -2.59 -2.09 7.21
N PHE A 27 -3.49 -2.59 6.36
CA PHE A 27 -3.37 -3.89 5.72
C PHE A 27 -3.11 -3.69 4.23
N VAL A 28 -2.04 -4.29 3.71
CA VAL A 28 -1.59 -4.12 2.33
C VAL A 28 -1.48 -5.49 1.67
N LYS A 29 -2.33 -5.73 0.67
CA LYS A 29 -2.24 -6.94 -0.15
C LYS A 29 -1.28 -6.72 -1.32
N LEU A 30 -0.22 -7.51 -1.36
CA LEU A 30 0.75 -7.54 -2.44
C LEU A 30 0.37 -8.60 -3.47
N ARG A 31 1.03 -8.54 -4.65
CA ARG A 31 0.95 -9.61 -5.64
C ARG A 31 1.68 -10.86 -5.15
N GLY A 32 1.23 -12.03 -5.60
CA GLY A 32 1.82 -13.33 -5.25
C GLY A 32 1.43 -13.80 -3.86
N ASP A 33 0.16 -13.61 -3.47
CA ASP A 33 -0.44 -14.11 -2.23
C ASP A 33 0.38 -13.76 -0.98
N ARG A 34 0.78 -12.48 -0.93
CA ARG A 34 1.51 -11.89 0.18
C ARG A 34 0.72 -10.74 0.76
N GLU A 35 0.68 -10.67 2.08
CA GLU A 35 -0.05 -9.66 2.81
C GLU A 35 0.87 -9.05 3.87
N LEU A 36 0.81 -7.73 4.02
CA LEU A 36 1.53 -6.99 5.05
C LEU A 36 0.54 -6.32 5.98
N LYS A 37 0.79 -6.39 7.28
CA LYS A 37 0.10 -5.63 8.29
C LYS A 37 1.12 -4.84 9.09
N GLY A 38 1.01 -3.51 9.10
CA GLY A 38 2.00 -2.68 9.78
C GLY A 38 1.56 -1.22 9.86
N LYS A 39 2.31 -0.42 10.60
CA LYS A 39 2.05 1.00 10.80
C LYS A 39 2.51 1.81 9.59
N LEU A 40 1.64 2.62 9.00
CA LEU A 40 1.99 3.46 7.85
C LEU A 40 2.78 4.70 8.29
N HIS A 41 4.06 4.77 7.94
CA HIS A 41 4.92 5.91 8.28
C HIS A 41 4.97 6.97 7.17
N ALA A 42 5.02 6.52 5.92
CA ALA A 42 5.05 7.42 4.76
C ALA A 42 4.49 6.72 3.51
N TYR A 43 4.02 7.53 2.56
CA TYR A 43 3.58 7.07 1.26
C TYR A 43 3.86 8.17 0.21
N ASP A 44 3.83 7.81 -1.07
CA ASP A 44 3.94 8.77 -2.19
C ASP A 44 2.84 8.56 -3.25
N SER A 45 2.89 9.36 -4.32
CA SER A 45 1.94 9.28 -5.44
C SER A 45 2.03 8.00 -6.27
N HIS A 46 3.12 7.25 -6.16
CA HIS A 46 3.28 5.96 -6.82
C HIS A 46 2.72 4.81 -5.99
N CYS A 47 2.24 5.07 -4.78
CA CYS A 47 1.89 4.08 -3.77
C CYS A 47 3.10 3.29 -3.26
N ASN A 48 4.31 3.87 -3.30
CA ASN A 48 5.39 3.35 -2.46
C ASN A 48 5.05 3.62 -0.99
N LEU A 49 5.36 2.67 -0.10
CA LEU A 49 5.00 2.76 1.31
C LEU A 49 6.24 2.54 2.19
N VAL A 50 6.31 3.26 3.30
CA VAL A 50 7.20 2.95 4.43
C VAL A 50 6.31 2.45 5.56
N LEU A 51 6.49 1.19 5.95
CA LEU A 51 5.75 0.57 7.03
C LEU A 51 6.69 0.26 8.22
N GLY A 52 6.22 0.49 9.43
CA GLY A 52 6.87 0.09 10.68
C GLY A 52 6.13 -1.06 11.36
N ASP A 53 6.83 -1.82 12.22
CA ASP A 53 6.28 -2.94 13.02
C ASP A 53 5.45 -3.90 12.16
N VAL A 54 6.03 -4.40 11.08
CA VAL A 54 5.33 -5.12 10.02
C VAL A 54 5.29 -6.61 10.29
N GLU A 55 4.12 -7.20 10.15
CA GLU A 55 3.89 -8.64 10.03
C GLU A 55 3.57 -8.96 8.57
N GLU A 56 4.42 -9.75 7.93
CA GLU A 56 4.26 -10.28 6.60
C GLU A 56 3.71 -11.71 6.67
N THR A 57 2.65 -11.98 5.92
CA THR A 57 2.09 -13.32 5.72
C THR A 57 2.24 -13.72 4.26
N ILE A 58 2.94 -14.83 3.99
CA ILE A 58 3.11 -15.43 2.66
C ILE A 58 2.26 -16.70 2.63
N TYR A 59 1.23 -16.71 1.80
CA TYR A 59 0.37 -17.88 1.63
C TYR A 59 1.02 -18.86 0.66
N ALA A 60 1.03 -20.12 1.07
CA ALA A 60 1.40 -21.24 0.23
C ALA A 60 0.32 -21.46 -0.85
N VAL A 61 0.75 -21.70 -2.09
CA VAL A 61 -0.16 -22.02 -3.21
C VAL A 61 -0.47 -23.52 -3.24
N ASP A 62 0.49 -24.34 -2.82
CA ASP A 62 0.38 -25.79 -2.76
C ASP A 62 -0.04 -26.25 -1.36
N GLU A 63 -0.89 -27.28 -1.28
CA GLU A 63 -1.41 -27.82 -0.01
C GLU A 63 -0.32 -28.41 0.90
N ASP A 64 0.85 -28.72 0.35
CA ASP A 64 2.01 -29.26 1.06
C ASP A 64 2.95 -28.17 1.62
N GLU A 65 2.74 -26.91 1.27
CA GLU A 65 3.55 -25.78 1.72
C GLU A 65 2.88 -25.05 2.90
N GLU A 66 3.68 -24.63 3.89
CA GLU A 66 3.16 -23.92 5.07
C GLU A 66 3.07 -22.41 4.82
N THR A 67 2.06 -21.75 5.42
CA THR A 67 1.98 -20.29 5.45
C THR A 67 3.11 -19.71 6.31
N ILE A 68 3.93 -18.82 5.74
CA ILE A 68 5.08 -18.24 6.42
C ILE A 68 4.70 -16.87 6.98
N ASN A 69 4.99 -16.64 8.27
CA ASN A 69 4.85 -15.33 8.90
C ASN A 69 6.24 -14.75 9.27
N ARG A 70 6.50 -13.49 8.89
CA ARG A 70 7.75 -12.79 9.17
C ARG A 70 7.47 -11.44 9.81
N LYS A 71 8.27 -11.08 10.82
CA LYS A 71 8.22 -9.76 11.46
C LYS A 71 9.41 -8.92 11.06
N SER A 72 9.18 -7.63 10.80
CA SER A 72 10.23 -6.66 10.46
C SER A 72 9.95 -5.33 11.16
N GLU A 73 10.98 -4.71 11.75
CA GLU A 73 10.83 -3.41 12.42
C GLU A 73 10.46 -2.29 11.43
N MET A 74 11.05 -2.32 10.22
CA MET A 74 10.76 -1.35 9.17
C MET A 74 10.90 -1.99 7.79
N LEU A 75 9.96 -1.68 6.90
CA LEU A 75 9.95 -2.15 5.51
C LEU A 75 9.62 -1.01 4.54
N PHE A 76 10.37 -0.96 3.44
CA PHE A 76 10.05 -0.16 2.28
C PHE A 76 9.37 -1.04 1.23
N VAL A 77 8.15 -0.67 0.84
CA VAL A 77 7.35 -1.37 -0.17
C VAL A 77 7.36 -0.54 -1.45
N ARG A 78 7.88 -1.12 -2.53
CA ARG A 78 7.85 -0.51 -3.86
C ARG A 78 6.59 -0.92 -4.59
N ALA A 79 5.81 0.05 -5.06
CA ALA A 79 4.76 -0.21 -6.04
C ALA A 79 5.39 -0.52 -7.40
N SER A 80 4.86 -1.54 -8.08
CA SER A 80 5.37 -1.87 -9.42
C SER A 80 5.06 -0.74 -10.39
N GLU A 81 6.07 -0.24 -11.11
CA GLU A 81 5.81 0.53 -12.31
C GLU A 81 5.03 -0.34 -13.31
N PRO A 82 4.04 0.20 -14.03
CA PRO A 82 3.45 -0.52 -15.14
C PRO A 82 4.56 -0.87 -16.11
N ARG A 83 4.82 -2.17 -16.32
CA ARG A 83 5.71 -2.58 -17.40
C ARG A 83 5.08 -2.09 -18.72
N ASP A 84 5.87 -1.43 -19.56
CA ASP A 84 5.50 -0.90 -20.89
C ASP A 84 4.98 -1.97 -21.88
N ASP A 85 4.84 -3.21 -21.44
CA ASP A 85 4.30 -4.36 -22.19
C ASP A 85 2.81 -4.17 -22.54
N PHE A 86 2.12 -3.22 -21.90
CA PHE A 86 0.77 -2.79 -22.27
C PHE A 86 0.77 -1.70 -23.37
N LYS A 87 1.75 -1.70 -24.29
CA LYS A 87 1.53 -1.09 -25.61
C LYS A 87 0.47 -1.92 -26.33
N SER A 88 -0.76 -1.47 -26.16
CA SER A 88 -1.82 -1.49 -27.17
C SER A 88 -1.37 -2.20 -28.45
N SER A 89 -1.75 -3.48 -28.59
CA SER A 89 -2.10 -3.98 -29.90
C SER A 89 -3.30 -3.16 -30.36
N ARG A 90 -2.99 -1.97 -30.89
CA ARG A 90 -3.87 -1.28 -31.82
C ARG A 90 -3.89 -2.18 -33.06
N PHE A 91 -5.10 -2.47 -33.50
CA PHE A 91 -5.43 -3.05 -34.80
C PHE A 91 -4.61 -2.40 -35.93
#